data_AF-A0A2S9G2E5-F1
#
_entry.id   AF-A0A2S9G2E5-F1
#
_cell.length_a   1.000
_cell.length_b   1.000
_cell.length_c   1.000
_cell.angle_alpha   90.00
_cell.angle_beta   90.00
_cell.angle_gamma   90.00
#
_symmetry.space_group_name_H-M   'P 1'
#
loop_
_entity.id
_entity.type
_entity.pdbx_description
1 polymer ?
#
loop_
_entity_poly.entity_id
_entity_poly.type
_entity_poly.pdbx_seq_one_letter_code
_entity_poly.pdbx_strand_id
1 'polypeptide(L)'
;ASPSELRELLSMPSNLMAHHLNVLEEAGLVRRSPSEADRRRTHLRLNVDALSVMIPSSKRTAQRVVFVCTQNSARSQMAAAIWNR
;
A
#
# COMPACT_ATOMS: atom_id res chain seq x y z
N ALA A 1 1.04 3.07 0.71
CA ALA A 1 1.21 4.49 1.07
C ALA A 1 2.53 4.69 1.79
N SER A 2 3.17 5.84 1.62
CA SER A 2 4.28 6.28 2.48
C SER A 2 3.73 6.95 3.75
N PRO A 3 4.51 7.00 4.85
CA PRO A 3 4.11 7.73 6.06
C PRO A 3 3.79 9.21 5.80
N SER A 4 4.48 9.84 4.85
CA SER A 4 4.27 11.23 4.45
C SER A 4 2.92 11.43 3.76
N GLU A 5 2.53 10.52 2.86
CA GLU A 5 1.22 10.53 2.20
C GLU A 5 0.08 10.36 3.22
N LEU A 6 0.24 9.46 4.20
CA LEU A 6 -0.76 9.26 5.25
C LEU A 6 -0.89 10.49 6.14
N ARG A 7 0.22 11.18 6.41
CA ARG A 7 0.22 12.43 7.17
C ARG A 7 -0.62 13.50 6.49
N GLU A 8 -0.42 13.68 5.19
CA GLU A 8 -1.18 14.63 4.38
C GLU A 8 -2.66 14.25 4.30
N LEU A 9 -2.95 12.97 4.00
CA LEU A 9 -4.32 12.47 3.86
C LEU A 9 -5.12 12.60 5.16
N LEU A 10 -4.49 12.32 6.30
CA LEU A 10 -5.13 12.33 7.61
C LEU A 10 -4.97 13.67 8.35
N SER A 11 -4.28 14.65 7.75
CA SER A 11 -3.99 15.96 8.36
C SER A 11 -3.40 15.84 9.78
N MET A 12 -2.54 14.85 10.02
CA MET A 12 -1.97 14.58 11.34
C MET A 12 -0.54 15.14 11.48
N PRO A 13 -0.12 15.57 12.68
CA PRO A 13 1.29 15.86 12.95
C PRO A 13 2.19 14.63 12.79
N SER A 14 3.45 14.84 12.40
CA SER A 14 4.39 13.74 12.08
C SER A 14 4.71 12.85 13.28
N ASN A 15 4.78 13.41 14.49
CA ASN A 15 5.03 12.67 15.73
C ASN A 15 3.84 11.77 16.10
N LEU A 16 2.61 12.29 15.98
CA LEU A 16 1.40 11.53 16.24
C LEU A 16 1.25 10.38 15.24
N MET A 17 1.52 10.65 13.96
CA MET A 17 1.54 9.62 12.91
C MET A 17 2.57 8.53 13.22
N ALA A 18 3.80 8.90 13.58
CA ALA A 18 4.85 7.93 13.92
C ALA A 18 4.45 7.06 15.11
N HIS A 19 3.86 7.65 16.16
CA HIS A 19 3.36 6.93 17.31
C HIS A 19 2.31 5.89 16.92
N HIS A 20 1.26 6.29 16.20
CA HIS A 20 0.21 5.35 15.76
C HIS A 20 0.74 4.26 14.83
N LEU A 21 1.65 4.59 13.92
CA LEU A 21 2.27 3.59 13.04
C LEU A 21 3.10 2.57 13.81
N ASN A 22 3.80 2.98 14.88
CA ASN A 22 4.52 2.05 15.74
C ASN A 22 3.54 1.14 16.50
N VAL A 23 2.48 1.69 17.09
CA VAL A 23 1.44 0.91 17.79
C VAL A 23 0.80 -0.12 16.86
N LEU A 24 0.48 0.26 15.62
CA LEU A 24 -0.10 -0.67 14.64
C LEU A 24 0.89 -1.74 14.18
N GLU A 25 2.19 -1.41 14.12
CA GLU A 25 3.25 -2.35 13.75
C GLU A 25 3.52 -3.36 14.88
N GLU A 26 3.57 -2.90 16.13
CA GLU A 26 3.66 -3.73 17.33
C GLU A 26 2.47 -4.68 17.47
N ALA A 27 1.26 -4.19 17.16
CA ALA A 27 0.05 -5.02 17.11
C ALA A 27 0.00 -5.98 15.90
N GLY A 28 1.00 -5.93 15.00
CA GLY A 28 1.09 -6.81 13.83
C GLY A 28 0.10 -6.49 12.71
N LEU A 29 -0.55 -5.32 12.74
CA LEU A 29 -1.58 -4.91 11.79
C LEU A 29 -1.00 -4.29 10.52
N VAL A 30 0.18 -3.70 10.64
CA VAL A 30 0.94 -3.15 9.52
C VAL A 30 2.36 -3.66 9.52
N ARG A 31 2.99 -3.67 8.36
CA ARG A 31 4.43 -3.89 8.21
C ARG A 31 5.05 -2.81 7.34
N ARG A 32 6.31 -2.49 7.62
CA ARG A 32 7.15 -1.64 6.79
C ARG A 32 7.92 -2.47 5.77
N SER A 33 7.94 -2.00 4.53
CA SER A 33 8.74 -2.58 3.45
C SER A 33 9.51 -1.48 2.74
N PRO A 34 10.82 -1.64 2.49
CA PRO A 34 11.57 -0.68 1.69
C PRO A 34 10.98 -0.63 0.27
N SER A 35 11.00 0.54 -0.35
CA SER A 35 10.61 0.68 -1.74
C SER A 35 11.64 -0.01 -2.64
N GLU A 36 11.16 -0.71 -3.67
CA GLU A 36 12.01 -1.36 -4.65
C GLU A 36 12.73 -0.34 -5.55
N ALA A 37 12.09 0.80 -5.82
CA ALA A 37 12.65 1.85 -6.68
C ALA A 37 13.69 2.72 -5.94
N ASP A 38 13.48 2.96 -4.64
CA ASP A 38 14.39 3.72 -3.79
C ASP A 38 14.35 3.17 -2.36
N ARG A 39 15.39 2.43 -1.97
CA ARG A 39 15.45 1.81 -0.64
C ARG A 39 15.47 2.82 0.52
N ARG A 40 15.73 4.12 0.26
CA ARG A 40 15.61 5.17 1.28
C ARG A 40 14.16 5.44 1.68
N ARG A 41 13.20 5.04 0.84
CA ARG A 41 11.77 5.18 1.09
C ARG A 41 11.21 3.88 1.64
N THR A 42 10.23 4.02 2.52
CA THR A 42 9.52 2.89 3.13
C THR A 42 8.02 3.03 2.87
N HIS A 43 7.41 1.95 2.42
CA HIS A 43 5.97 1.82 2.27
C HIS A 43 5.40 0.98 3.40
N LEU A 44 4.20 1.36 3.84
CA LEU A 44 3.39 0.59 4.76
C LEU A 44 2.51 -0.38 3.98
N ARG A 45 2.42 -1.61 4.49
CA ARG A 45 1.51 -2.65 4.02
C ARG A 45 0.62 -3.11 5.16
N LEU A 46 -0.66 -3.34 4.87
CA LEU A 46 -1.57 -3.99 5.80
C LEU A 46 -1.24 -5.48 5.91
N ASN A 47 -1.34 -6.02 7.12
CA ASN A 47 -1.34 -7.45 7.34
C ASN A 47 -2.77 -7.97 7.14
N VAL A 48 -3.05 -8.42 5.92
CA VAL A 48 -4.40 -8.88 5.52
C VAL A 48 -4.84 -10.08 6.37
N ASP A 49 -3.92 -10.97 6.74
CA ASP A 49 -4.24 -12.15 7.56
C ASP A 49 -4.69 -11.74 8.96
N ALA A 50 -3.95 -10.82 9.61
CA ALA A 50 -4.33 -10.30 10.93
C ALA A 50 -5.69 -9.56 10.89
N LEU A 51 -5.95 -8.79 9.84
CA LEU A 51 -7.23 -8.09 9.66
C LEU A 51 -8.40 -9.03 9.37
N SER A 52 -8.16 -10.13 8.64
CA SER A 52 -9.19 -11.08 8.22
C SER A 52 -9.90 -11.77 9.39
N VAL A 53 -9.23 -11.87 10.54
CA VAL A 53 -9.77 -12.47 11.77
C VAL A 53 -10.56 -11.45 12.60
N MET A 54 -10.22 -10.16 12.50
CA MET A 54 -10.88 -9.11 13.30
C MET A 54 -12.07 -8.46 12.62
N ILE A 55 -12.07 -8.38 11.28
CA ILE A 55 -13.06 -7.63 10.52
C ILE A 55 -13.88 -8.62 9.68
N PRO A 56 -15.22 -8.61 9.77
CA PRO A 56 -16.07 -9.36 8.86
C PRO A 56 -15.73 -8.97 7.42
N SER A 57 -15.13 -9.89 6.68
CA SER A 57 -14.75 -9.66 5.29
C SER A 57 -15.74 -10.36 4.36
N SER A 58 -16.33 -9.60 3.44
CA SER A 58 -17.08 -10.20 2.34
C SER A 58 -16.08 -10.58 1.25
N LYS A 59 -15.87 -11.89 1.04
CA LYS A 59 -15.11 -12.36 -0.11
C LYS A 59 -15.90 -12.04 -1.38
N ARG A 60 -15.35 -11.16 -2.22
CA ARG A 60 -15.89 -10.91 -3.55
C ARG A 60 -15.16 -11.80 -4.54
N THR A 61 -15.91 -12.56 -5.33
CA THR A 61 -15.37 -13.31 -6.47
C THR A 61 -15.56 -12.49 -7.74
N ALA A 62 -14.58 -12.54 -8.64
CA ALA A 62 -14.65 -11.89 -9.95
C ALA A 62 -14.38 -12.93 -11.02
N GLN A 63 -15.25 -13.04 -12.02
CA GLN A 63 -15.05 -13.98 -13.14
C GLN A 63 -13.95 -13.53 -14.10
N ARG A 64 -13.69 -12.21 -14.17
CA ARG A 64 -12.62 -11.62 -14.99
C ARG A 64 -12.04 -10.43 -14.25
N VAL A 65 -10.71 -10.39 -14.13
CA VAL A 65 -9.97 -9.27 -13.52
C VAL A 65 -9.16 -8.61 -14.61
N VAL A 66 -9.34 -7.30 -14.79
CA VAL A 66 -8.54 -6.47 -15.69
C VAL A 66 -7.79 -5.45 -14.85
N PHE A 67 -6.47 -5.37 -15.01
CA PHE A 67 -5.66 -4.34 -14.38
C PHE A 67 -5.47 -3.20 -15.37
N VAL A 68 -6.10 -2.06 -15.10
CA VAL A 68 -5.86 -0.81 -15.83
C VAL A 68 -5.01 0.08 -14.94
N CYS A 69 -3.80 0.36 -15.38
CA CYS A 69 -2.92 1.22 -14.62
C CYS A 69 -3.05 2.66 -15.13
N THR A 70 -3.57 3.55 -14.29
CA THR A 70 -3.69 4.98 -14.59
C THR A 70 -2.49 5.78 -14.09
N GLN A 71 -1.72 5.25 -13.12
CA GLN A 71 -0.53 5.89 -12.54
C GLN A 71 0.61 4.87 -12.33
N ASN A 72 1.86 5.32 -12.48
CA ASN A 72 3.13 4.58 -12.34
C ASN A 72 3.36 3.40 -13.31
N SER A 73 2.49 2.39 -13.37
CA SER A 73 2.70 1.28 -14.34
C SER A 73 2.32 1.67 -15.76
N ALA A 74 1.57 2.76 -15.95
CA ALA A 74 1.43 3.44 -17.25
C ALA A 74 2.77 3.99 -17.77
N ARG A 75 3.78 4.17 -16.90
CA ARG A 75 5.17 4.51 -17.28
C ARG A 75 6.07 3.26 -17.41
N SER A 76 5.51 2.06 -17.34
CA SER A 76 6.28 0.83 -17.59
C SER A 76 6.69 0.79 -19.06
N GLN A 77 8.00 0.90 -19.31
CA GLN A 77 8.57 0.75 -20.65
C GLN A 77 8.17 -0.60 -21.28
N MET A 78 8.06 -1.65 -20.45
CA MET A 78 7.63 -2.97 -20.90
C MET A 78 6.14 -3.00 -21.28
N ALA A 79 5.26 -2.37 -20.49
CA ALA A 79 3.85 -2.28 -20.84
C ALA A 79 3.62 -1.46 -22.11
N ALA A 80 4.36 -0.35 -22.28
CA ALA A 80 4.31 0.47 -23.50
C ALA A 80 4.80 -0.31 -24.73
N ALA A 81 5.87 -1.09 -24.62
CA ALA A 81 6.39 -1.91 -25.71
C ALA A 81 5.43 -3.04 -26.13
N ILE A 82 4.72 -3.64 -25.17
CA ILE A 82 3.70 -4.67 -25.45
C ILE A 82 2.46 -4.05 -26.12
N TRP A 83 2.06 -2.84 -25.71
CA TRP A 83 0.89 -2.15 -26.26
C TRP A 83 1.09 -1.63 -27.70
N ASN A 84 2.33 -1.28 -28.07
CA ASN A 84 2.66 -0.77 -29.41
C ASN A 84 3.00 -1.87 -30.43
N ARG A 85 2.69 -3.14 -30.13
CA ARG A 85 2.73 -4.26 -31.09
C ARG A 85 1.32 -4.58 -31.55
#